data_AF-A0A0K8V803-F1
#
_entry.id   AF-A0A0K8V803-F1
#
_cell.length_a   1.000
_cell.length_b   1.000
_cell.length_c   1.000
_cell.angle_alpha   90.00
_cell.angle_beta   90.00
_cell.angle_gamma   90.00
#
_symmetry.space_group_name_H-M   'P 1'
#
loop_
_entity.id
_entity.type
_entity.pdbx_description
1 polymer ?
#
loop_
_entity_poly.entity_id
_entity_poly.type
_entity_poly.pdbx_seq_one_letter_code
_entity_poly.pdbx_strand_id
1 'polypeptide(L)'
;MSTLRMGINRRIAASIVGRSIECNVSPAYRSIGAQCRRYASQVTPKRNGTSTFKLALIGAGIGAASGTAYSVYGNWKDKSSHMEHQRIPPKILKELPDVKITKRFINPNDKSNLNIILFQYQTCPFCCKVRAFLDFMGISYSVVEVDAVLRQDIKWSEQKKVPMILVEQGDGRYIQMSDSSAIISLLASYLNDKETDIGELAKFYPMISYFDDDDKKRLDIMNKYFLMYQDKTPKHATREIQENERKWRTWADSHLVHLISPNCYRTLSEARETFEWFSKAGEWDIYFPKWERDLMVNVGAFAMWGISKIIKRRHGLSDDVRSHIYDALDKWTGELEKQKKKFMGGDRPNLADLSVFGVLNSMEGCETFGDCLKNTNIGVWYNNVKEMVDRNRGNLVRRTDLLPLNA
;
A
#
# COMPACT_ATOMS: atom_id res chain seq x y z
N MET A 1 47.65 33.64 3.44
CA MET A 1 46.86 34.34 4.48
C MET A 1 46.15 33.26 5.30
N SER A 2 46.83 32.73 6.32
CA SER A 2 46.70 33.12 7.74
C SER A 2 45.39 32.63 8.37
N THR A 3 45.48 31.53 9.15
CA THR A 3 45.22 31.48 10.62
C THR A 3 43.73 31.27 10.98
N LEU A 4 43.27 30.44 11.93
CA LEU A 4 43.82 29.79 13.13
C LEU A 4 42.80 28.68 13.58
N ARG A 5 43.23 27.47 13.99
CA ARG A 5 43.08 26.82 15.34
C ARG A 5 41.66 26.77 15.95
N MET A 6 41.11 25.69 16.52
CA MET A 6 41.53 24.63 17.46
C MET A 6 40.59 23.42 17.26
N GLY A 7 40.90 22.13 17.45
CA GLY A 7 41.79 21.48 18.42
C GLY A 7 40.97 20.89 19.57
N ILE A 8 40.82 19.55 19.64
CA ILE A 8 41.15 18.70 20.81
C ILE A 8 40.83 17.23 20.49
N ASN A 9 41.90 16.46 20.49
CA ASN A 9 42.00 15.00 20.51
C ASN A 9 42.33 14.62 21.96
N ARG A 10 41.90 13.46 22.48
CA ARG A 10 42.78 12.62 23.32
C ARG A 10 42.24 11.20 23.58
N ARG A 11 43.05 10.24 23.10
CA ARG A 11 43.25 8.89 23.64
C ARG A 11 43.81 8.95 25.07
N ILE A 12 43.83 7.80 25.75
CA ILE A 12 44.94 7.17 26.53
C ILE A 12 44.28 6.08 27.39
N ALA A 13 44.47 4.78 27.13
CA ALA A 13 45.62 3.91 27.39
C ALA A 13 45.73 3.43 28.85
N ALA A 14 45.87 2.11 28.98
CA ALA A 14 46.02 1.34 30.21
C ALA A 14 47.43 1.42 30.79
N SER A 15 47.56 1.26 32.10
CA SER A 15 48.76 0.68 32.73
C SER A 15 48.48 0.16 34.14
N ILE A 16 49.17 -0.91 34.49
CA ILE A 16 49.15 -1.71 35.72
C ILE A 16 50.36 -1.32 36.58
N VAL A 17 50.16 -1.04 37.88
CA VAL A 17 51.11 -1.13 39.01
C VAL A 17 50.22 -1.16 40.28
N GLY A 18 50.32 -1.96 41.33
CA GLY A 18 51.39 -2.78 41.90
C GLY A 18 51.88 -2.22 43.24
N ARG A 19 51.20 -2.46 44.37
CA ARG A 19 51.81 -2.74 45.71
C ARG A 19 50.79 -2.86 46.85
N SER A 20 51.16 -3.75 47.77
CA SER A 20 50.50 -4.23 48.99
C SER A 20 50.86 -3.39 50.22
N ILE A 21 49.96 -3.29 51.22
CA ILE A 21 50.28 -2.97 52.63
C ILE A 21 49.32 -3.71 53.59
N GLU A 22 49.95 -4.53 54.43
CA GLU A 22 49.74 -4.88 55.85
C GLU A 22 48.57 -5.71 56.40
N CYS A 23 49.01 -6.57 57.32
CA CYS A 23 48.35 -7.61 58.08
C CYS A 23 47.67 -7.09 59.35
N ASN A 24 46.72 -7.87 59.87
CA ASN A 24 46.62 -8.12 61.31
C ASN A 24 45.94 -9.48 61.60
N VAL A 25 46.78 -10.45 61.99
CA VAL A 25 46.75 -11.37 63.18
C VAL A 25 45.41 -11.54 63.92
N SER A 26 44.92 -12.69 64.45
CA SER A 26 45.07 -14.17 64.38
C SER A 26 43.90 -14.78 65.24
N PRO A 27 43.88 -16.04 65.77
CA PRO A 27 42.74 -16.97 65.57
C PRO A 27 42.13 -17.51 66.89
N ALA A 28 41.02 -18.27 66.85
CA ALA A 28 40.69 -19.23 67.92
C ALA A 28 39.62 -20.29 67.53
N TYR A 29 40.13 -21.53 67.45
CA TYR A 29 39.51 -22.84 67.70
C TYR A 29 38.13 -22.93 68.39
N ARG A 30 37.30 -23.88 67.93
CA ARG A 30 36.96 -25.11 68.72
C ARG A 30 36.18 -26.15 67.90
N SER A 31 36.76 -27.34 67.81
CA SER A 31 36.11 -28.61 67.44
C SER A 31 35.49 -29.28 68.66
N ILE A 32 34.28 -29.85 68.53
CA ILE A 32 33.78 -30.92 69.40
C ILE A 32 33.10 -31.96 68.51
N GLY A 33 33.52 -33.22 68.67
CA GLY A 33 33.04 -34.35 67.90
C GLY A 33 31.94 -35.17 68.59
N ALA A 34 31.28 -35.95 67.74
CA ALA A 34 30.55 -37.21 67.95
C ALA A 34 29.22 -37.20 68.72
N GLN A 35 28.14 -37.55 68.00
CA GLN A 35 27.39 -38.79 68.26
C GLN A 35 26.52 -39.20 67.07
N CYS A 36 26.59 -40.48 66.74
CA CYS A 36 25.92 -41.12 65.61
C CYS A 36 24.49 -41.51 66.01
N ARG A 37 23.48 -41.13 65.23
CA ARG A 37 22.19 -41.85 65.14
C ARG A 37 21.77 -41.97 63.68
N ARG A 38 21.80 -43.20 63.19
CA ARG A 38 21.20 -43.63 61.93
C ARG A 38 19.68 -43.49 62.04
N TYR A 39 19.09 -42.72 61.13
CA TYR A 39 17.74 -42.98 60.62
C TYR A 39 17.86 -43.07 59.10
N ALA A 40 17.58 -44.26 58.58
CA ALA A 40 17.55 -44.53 57.16
C ALA A 40 16.30 -43.87 56.56
N SER A 41 16.50 -42.98 55.59
CA SER A 41 15.53 -42.75 54.53
C SER A 41 16.17 -43.16 53.21
N GLN A 42 15.49 -44.03 52.47
CA GLN A 42 15.95 -44.51 51.18
C GLN A 42 16.02 -43.35 50.18
N VAL A 43 17.22 -43.01 49.73
CA VAL A 43 17.44 -42.14 48.58
C VAL A 43 17.50 -43.03 47.35
N THR A 44 16.50 -42.95 46.49
CA THR A 44 16.52 -43.50 45.14
C THR A 44 17.68 -42.90 44.34
N PRO A 45 18.42 -43.69 43.53
CA PRO A 45 19.52 -43.14 42.77
C PRO A 45 18.95 -42.31 41.61
N LYS A 46 19.08 -40.98 41.68
CA LYS A 46 18.87 -40.12 40.52
C LYS A 46 20.06 -40.29 39.58
N ARG A 47 19.96 -41.28 38.69
CA ARG A 47 20.94 -41.56 37.65
C ARG A 47 20.73 -40.61 36.47
N ASN A 48 21.86 -40.15 35.91
CA ASN A 48 22.07 -39.47 34.62
C ASN A 48 22.13 -37.94 34.64
N GLY A 49 23.31 -37.42 35.01
CA GLY A 49 23.77 -36.13 34.51
C GLY A 49 24.03 -36.20 33.00
N THR A 50 23.42 -35.29 32.25
CA THR A 50 23.66 -35.14 30.81
C THR A 50 25.09 -34.65 30.59
N SER A 51 25.91 -35.47 29.93
CA SER A 51 27.31 -35.15 29.58
C SER A 51 27.39 -33.82 28.83
N THR A 52 28.19 -32.89 29.36
CA THR A 52 28.52 -31.57 28.78
C THR A 52 28.98 -31.66 27.33
N PHE A 53 29.57 -32.80 26.94
CA PHE A 53 29.98 -33.08 25.57
C PHE A 53 28.80 -33.19 24.59
N LYS A 54 27.65 -33.75 25.01
CA LYS A 54 26.44 -33.81 24.17
C LYS A 54 25.82 -32.43 23.96
N LEU A 55 25.84 -31.58 24.99
CA LEU A 55 25.40 -30.18 24.89
C LEU A 55 26.31 -29.37 23.97
N ALA A 56 27.63 -29.57 24.05
CA ALA A 56 28.59 -28.93 23.15
C ALA A 56 28.40 -29.38 21.69
N LEU A 57 28.12 -30.66 21.44
CA LEU A 57 27.82 -31.20 20.11
C LEU A 57 26.51 -30.64 19.53
N ILE A 58 25.46 -30.53 20.35
CA ILE A 58 24.19 -29.92 19.93
C ILE A 58 24.38 -28.42 19.66
N GLY A 59 25.12 -27.71 20.52
CA GLY A 59 25.44 -26.30 20.34
C GLY A 59 26.26 -26.04 19.07
N ALA A 60 27.26 -26.87 18.79
CA ALA A 60 28.06 -26.80 17.57
C ALA A 60 27.23 -27.13 16.33
N GLY A 61 26.33 -28.12 16.41
CA GLY A 61 25.41 -28.47 15.31
C GLY A 61 24.44 -27.35 14.97
N ILE A 62 23.85 -26.70 15.97
CA ILE A 62 22.95 -25.54 15.79
C ILE A 62 23.73 -24.33 15.26
N GLY A 63 24.92 -24.05 15.80
CA GLY A 63 25.79 -22.96 15.35
C GLY A 63 26.25 -23.11 13.89
N ALA A 64 26.64 -24.32 13.49
CA ALA A 64 27.01 -24.62 12.11
C ALA A 64 25.80 -24.48 11.17
N ALA A 65 24.64 -25.04 11.53
CA ALA A 65 23.43 -24.97 10.71
C ALA A 65 22.96 -23.52 10.51
N SER A 66 22.93 -22.73 11.59
CA SER A 66 22.56 -21.30 11.53
C SER A 66 23.58 -20.46 10.76
N GLY A 67 24.88 -20.71 10.93
CA GLY A 67 25.94 -20.07 10.16
C GLY A 67 25.85 -20.38 8.65
N THR A 68 25.59 -21.65 8.30
CA THR A 68 25.39 -22.04 6.89
C THR A 68 24.10 -21.49 6.30
N ALA A 69 23.01 -21.46 7.07
CA ALA A 69 21.74 -20.88 6.62
C ALA A 69 21.88 -19.36 6.39
N TYR A 70 22.59 -18.65 7.27
CA TYR A 70 22.84 -17.22 7.12
C TYR A 70 23.77 -16.93 5.93
N SER A 71 24.82 -17.73 5.73
CA SER A 71 25.73 -17.62 4.57
C SER A 71 25.02 -17.92 3.25
N VAL A 72 24.20 -18.97 3.19
CA VAL A 72 23.42 -19.32 1.99
C VAL A 72 22.37 -18.26 1.73
N TYR A 73 21.67 -17.76 2.75
CA TYR A 73 20.70 -16.68 2.62
C TYR A 73 21.36 -15.37 2.16
N GLY A 74 22.52 -15.02 2.72
CA GLY A 74 23.33 -13.87 2.31
C GLY A 74 23.77 -13.98 0.85
N ASN A 75 24.36 -15.12 0.46
CA ASN A 75 24.81 -15.37 -0.92
C ASN A 75 23.65 -15.48 -1.93
N TRP A 76 22.46 -15.93 -1.51
CA TRP A 76 21.27 -15.98 -2.36
C TRP A 76 20.68 -14.58 -2.57
N LYS A 77 20.70 -13.74 -1.54
CA LYS A 77 20.35 -12.31 -1.65
C LYS A 77 21.33 -11.57 -2.58
N ASP A 78 22.62 -11.90 -2.49
CA ASP A 78 23.69 -11.29 -3.29
C ASP A 78 23.67 -11.74 -4.77
N LYS A 79 23.17 -12.94 -5.09
CA LYS A 79 22.92 -13.34 -6.49
C LYS A 79 21.75 -12.62 -7.17
N SER A 80 20.99 -11.81 -6.44
CA SER A 80 19.89 -11.00 -7.00
C SER A 80 20.20 -9.49 -7.05
N SER A 81 21.42 -9.08 -6.66
CA SER A 81 21.84 -7.68 -6.50
C SER A 81 22.19 -6.95 -7.81
N HIS A 82 22.46 -7.66 -8.90
CA HIS A 82 23.06 -7.08 -10.11
C HIS A 82 22.06 -6.71 -11.23
N MET A 83 20.76 -6.64 -10.94
CA MET A 83 19.74 -6.23 -11.93
C MET A 83 19.00 -4.97 -11.49
N GLU A 84 19.73 -3.86 -11.48
CA GLU A 84 19.14 -2.52 -11.47
C GLU A 84 18.53 -2.21 -12.84
N HIS A 85 17.42 -1.48 -12.86
CA HIS A 85 16.74 -1.02 -14.07
C HIS A 85 16.22 -2.11 -15.02
N GLN A 86 15.91 -3.30 -14.52
CA GLN A 86 15.22 -4.31 -15.32
C GLN A 86 13.86 -3.77 -15.75
N ARG A 87 13.65 -3.67 -17.06
CA ARG A 87 12.37 -3.25 -17.65
C ARG A 87 11.52 -4.47 -17.92
N ILE A 88 10.37 -4.54 -17.24
CA ILE A 88 9.37 -5.59 -17.43
C ILE A 88 8.17 -4.94 -18.14
N PRO A 89 7.91 -5.25 -19.43
CA PRO A 89 6.76 -4.72 -20.14
C PRO A 89 5.45 -5.27 -19.54
N PRO A 90 4.31 -4.58 -19.75
CA PRO A 90 3.02 -5.10 -19.29
C PRO A 90 2.70 -6.45 -19.93
N LYS A 91 2.02 -7.31 -19.16
CA LYS A 91 1.74 -8.69 -19.55
C LYS A 91 0.57 -8.74 -20.52
N ILE A 92 0.71 -9.52 -21.59
CA ILE A 92 -0.37 -9.81 -22.54
C ILE A 92 -0.88 -11.23 -22.25
N LEU A 93 -2.18 -11.38 -22.08
CA LEU A 93 -2.88 -12.65 -21.92
C LEU A 93 -3.54 -13.04 -23.24
N LYS A 94 -3.55 -14.33 -23.55
CA LYS A 94 -4.20 -14.84 -24.77
C LYS A 94 -5.72 -14.88 -24.65
N GLU A 95 -6.22 -15.09 -23.44
CA GLU A 95 -7.63 -15.27 -23.14
C GLU A 95 -7.96 -14.64 -21.78
N LEU A 96 -9.24 -14.39 -21.56
CA LEU A 96 -9.72 -13.90 -20.27
C LEU A 96 -9.61 -15.03 -19.22
N PRO A 97 -8.98 -14.79 -18.06
CA PRO A 97 -8.95 -15.78 -16.99
C PRO A 97 -10.36 -16.04 -16.45
N ASP A 98 -10.59 -17.22 -15.88
CA ASP A 98 -11.86 -17.57 -15.23
C ASP A 98 -12.07 -16.70 -13.97
N VAL A 99 -12.84 -15.62 -14.14
CA VAL A 99 -13.07 -14.60 -13.10
C VAL A 99 -14.54 -14.20 -13.06
N LYS A 100 -15.00 -13.89 -11.85
CA LYS A 100 -16.39 -13.53 -11.58
C LYS A 100 -16.62 -12.03 -11.77
N ILE A 101 -17.26 -11.65 -12.87
CA ILE A 101 -17.77 -10.28 -13.05
C ILE A 101 -18.94 -10.06 -12.09
N THR A 102 -18.85 -9.05 -11.23
CA THR A 102 -19.86 -8.72 -10.22
C THR A 102 -20.77 -7.57 -10.66
N LYS A 103 -20.20 -6.57 -11.33
CA LYS A 103 -20.92 -5.36 -11.78
C LYS A 103 -20.48 -4.97 -13.19
N ARG A 104 -21.38 -4.33 -13.93
CA ARG A 104 -21.08 -3.63 -15.19
C ARG A 104 -21.62 -2.22 -15.12
N PHE A 105 -20.83 -1.25 -15.54
CA PHE A 105 -21.26 0.12 -15.74
C PHE A 105 -21.34 0.34 -17.24
N ILE A 106 -22.56 0.52 -17.76
CA ILE A 106 -22.83 0.61 -19.19
C ILE A 106 -23.28 2.02 -19.51
N ASN A 107 -22.46 2.77 -20.25
CA ASN A 107 -22.83 4.08 -20.77
C ASN A 107 -23.20 3.96 -22.26
N PRO A 108 -24.46 4.19 -22.65
CA PRO A 108 -24.87 4.15 -24.07
C PRO A 108 -24.12 5.14 -24.97
N ASN A 109 -23.54 6.19 -24.40
CA ASN A 109 -22.78 7.22 -25.10
C ASN A 109 -21.27 6.94 -25.13
N ASP A 110 -20.82 5.77 -24.66
CA ASP A 110 -19.42 5.40 -24.69
C ASP A 110 -18.91 5.25 -26.14
N LYS A 111 -17.87 6.01 -26.48
CA LYS A 111 -17.19 6.01 -27.78
C LYS A 111 -15.72 5.60 -27.67
N SER A 112 -15.33 5.01 -26.55
CA SER A 112 -13.95 4.59 -26.31
C SER A 112 -13.56 3.37 -27.12
N ASN A 113 -14.51 2.51 -27.50
CA ASN A 113 -14.28 1.20 -28.10
C ASN A 113 -13.36 0.30 -27.23
N LEU A 114 -13.34 0.53 -25.91
CA LEU A 114 -12.56 -0.27 -24.97
C LEU A 114 -13.47 -1.26 -24.24
N ASN A 115 -13.05 -2.51 -24.16
CA ASN A 115 -13.63 -3.48 -23.24
C ASN A 115 -12.72 -3.61 -22.01
N ILE A 116 -13.09 -2.93 -20.92
CA ILE A 116 -12.28 -2.83 -19.70
C ILE A 116 -12.87 -3.71 -18.60
N ILE A 117 -12.03 -4.52 -17.98
CA ILE A 117 -12.37 -5.30 -16.78
C ILE A 117 -11.47 -4.82 -15.64
N LEU A 118 -12.07 -4.20 -14.63
CA LEU A 118 -11.42 -3.65 -13.45
C LEU A 118 -11.51 -4.61 -12.28
N PHE A 119 -10.35 -5.09 -11.81
CA PHE A 119 -10.19 -5.80 -10.56
C PHE A 119 -9.95 -4.80 -9.45
N GLN A 120 -10.82 -4.76 -8.45
CA GLN A 120 -10.77 -3.75 -7.41
C GLN A 120 -11.23 -4.24 -6.03
N TYR A 121 -10.98 -3.37 -5.04
CA TYR A 121 -11.79 -3.30 -3.82
C TYR A 121 -12.61 -2.01 -3.86
N GLN A 122 -13.90 -2.11 -3.55
CA GLN A 122 -14.85 -1.00 -3.66
C GLN A 122 -14.41 0.24 -2.88
N THR A 123 -13.89 0.08 -1.66
CA THR A 123 -13.50 1.20 -0.79
C THR A 123 -11.99 1.52 -0.83
N CYS A 124 -11.24 0.94 -1.75
CA CYS A 124 -9.81 1.24 -1.87
C CYS A 124 -9.59 2.59 -2.59
N PRO A 125 -8.79 3.53 -2.04
CA PRO A 125 -8.53 4.83 -2.65
C PRO A 125 -7.94 4.74 -4.06
N PHE A 126 -7.04 3.79 -4.29
CA PHE A 126 -6.45 3.57 -5.62
C PHE A 126 -7.50 3.09 -6.64
N CYS A 127 -8.45 2.26 -6.21
CA CYS A 127 -9.53 1.76 -7.07
C CYS A 127 -10.59 2.84 -7.34
N CYS A 128 -10.99 3.58 -6.29
CA CYS A 128 -11.86 4.76 -6.42
C CYS A 128 -11.30 5.78 -7.42
N LYS A 129 -9.97 5.93 -7.48
CA LYS A 129 -9.29 6.78 -8.46
C LYS A 129 -9.53 6.35 -9.91
N VAL A 130 -9.37 5.05 -10.19
CA VAL A 130 -9.62 4.50 -11.53
C VAL A 130 -11.09 4.62 -11.88
N ARG A 131 -12.01 4.32 -10.95
CA ARG A 131 -13.45 4.49 -11.16
C ARG A 131 -13.83 5.94 -11.41
N ALA A 132 -13.32 6.89 -10.63
CA ALA A 132 -13.56 8.31 -10.84
C ALA A 132 -13.17 8.75 -12.25
N PHE A 133 -12.03 8.26 -12.76
CA PHE A 133 -11.62 8.50 -14.13
C PHE A 133 -12.56 7.87 -15.16
N LEU A 134 -12.88 6.58 -15.03
CA LEU A 134 -13.75 5.85 -15.97
C LEU A 134 -15.15 6.47 -16.03
N ASP A 135 -15.72 6.73 -14.85
CA ASP A 135 -17.05 7.35 -14.69
C ASP A 135 -17.06 8.77 -15.29
N PHE A 136 -16.05 9.60 -14.99
CA PHE A 136 -15.95 10.95 -15.55
C PHE A 136 -15.81 10.97 -17.07
N MET A 137 -15.00 10.06 -17.62
CA MET A 137 -14.83 9.92 -19.07
C MET A 137 -16.01 9.24 -19.77
N GLY A 138 -16.96 8.70 -19.00
CA GLY A 138 -18.13 8.00 -19.52
C GLY A 138 -17.79 6.68 -20.22
N ILE A 139 -16.69 6.03 -19.80
CA ILE A 139 -16.26 4.74 -20.34
C ILE A 139 -17.05 3.62 -19.66
N SER A 140 -17.53 2.66 -20.44
CA SER A 140 -18.16 1.44 -19.93
C SER A 140 -17.10 0.46 -19.44
N TYR A 141 -17.35 -0.17 -18.29
CA TYR A 141 -16.42 -1.14 -17.73
C TYR A 141 -17.13 -2.21 -16.91
N SER A 142 -16.50 -3.38 -16.87
CA SER A 142 -16.88 -4.48 -15.98
C SER A 142 -16.02 -4.44 -14.73
N VAL A 143 -16.58 -4.87 -13.60
CA VAL A 143 -15.90 -4.95 -12.32
C VAL A 143 -15.83 -6.40 -11.86
N VAL A 144 -14.64 -6.81 -11.44
CA VAL A 144 -14.39 -7.99 -10.64
C VAL A 144 -14.06 -7.50 -9.23
N GLU A 145 -14.97 -7.75 -8.30
CA GLU A 145 -14.75 -7.43 -6.89
C GLU A 145 -13.86 -8.52 -6.28
N VAL A 146 -12.65 -8.16 -5.89
CA VAL A 146 -11.66 -9.12 -5.38
C VAL A 146 -11.93 -9.38 -3.90
N ASP A 147 -11.89 -10.65 -3.49
CA ASP A 147 -11.90 -11.00 -2.07
C ASP A 147 -10.60 -10.50 -1.39
N ALA A 148 -10.73 -9.58 -0.42
CA ALA A 148 -9.59 -9.00 0.30
C ALA A 148 -8.79 -10.03 1.14
N VAL A 149 -9.44 -11.13 1.54
CA VAL A 149 -8.90 -12.19 2.40
C VAL A 149 -8.23 -13.27 1.54
N LEU A 150 -8.98 -13.96 0.68
CA LEU A 150 -8.47 -15.10 -0.07
C LEU A 150 -7.86 -14.73 -1.43
N ARG A 151 -8.18 -13.53 -1.95
CA ARG A 151 -7.66 -12.96 -3.21
C ARG A 151 -7.70 -13.94 -4.38
N GLN A 152 -8.74 -14.77 -4.45
CA GLN A 152 -8.84 -15.87 -5.41
C GLN A 152 -8.88 -15.34 -6.85
N ASP A 153 -9.60 -14.24 -7.07
CA ASP A 153 -9.83 -13.63 -8.37
C ASP A 153 -8.56 -13.07 -9.05
N ILE A 154 -7.47 -12.95 -8.29
CA ILE A 154 -6.15 -12.52 -8.78
C ILE A 154 -5.06 -13.57 -8.56
N LYS A 155 -5.42 -14.83 -8.26
CA LYS A 155 -4.45 -15.93 -8.08
C LYS A 155 -3.67 -16.25 -9.36
N TRP A 156 -4.27 -16.07 -10.53
CA TRP A 156 -3.67 -16.30 -11.84
C TRP A 156 -2.58 -15.25 -12.20
N SER A 157 -2.62 -14.05 -11.61
CA SER A 157 -1.68 -12.97 -11.92
C SER A 157 -0.49 -12.95 -10.98
N GLU A 158 0.73 -12.65 -11.45
CA GLU A 158 1.87 -12.41 -10.55
C GLU A 158 1.68 -11.15 -9.70
N GLN A 159 0.90 -10.19 -10.20
CA GLN A 159 0.57 -8.95 -9.50
C GLN A 159 -0.58 -9.21 -8.53
N LYS A 160 -0.29 -9.22 -7.23
CA LYS A 160 -1.28 -9.47 -6.17
C LYS A 160 -1.89 -8.21 -5.56
N LYS A 161 -1.85 -7.10 -6.31
CA LYS A 161 -2.33 -5.78 -5.88
C LYS A 161 -3.42 -5.28 -6.83
N VAL A 162 -4.36 -4.54 -6.26
CA VAL A 162 -5.42 -3.82 -6.98
C VAL A 162 -5.20 -2.30 -6.85
N PRO A 163 -5.71 -1.48 -7.78
CA PRO A 163 -6.46 -1.87 -8.98
C PRO A 163 -5.57 -2.51 -10.04
N MET A 164 -6.17 -3.43 -10.78
CA MET A 164 -5.63 -4.03 -12.00
C MET A 164 -6.71 -3.99 -13.06
N ILE A 165 -6.33 -3.72 -14.32
CA ILE A 165 -7.25 -3.82 -15.45
C ILE A 165 -6.78 -4.86 -16.45
N LEU A 166 -7.75 -5.50 -17.08
CA LEU A 166 -7.59 -6.18 -18.37
C LEU A 166 -8.32 -5.36 -19.42
N VAL A 167 -7.66 -5.07 -20.54
CA VAL A 167 -8.29 -4.41 -21.68
C VAL A 167 -8.14 -5.30 -22.90
N GLU A 168 -9.26 -5.60 -23.56
CA GLU A 168 -9.27 -6.37 -24.80
C GLU A 168 -8.64 -5.57 -25.94
N GLN A 169 -7.77 -6.22 -26.70
CA GLN A 169 -7.16 -5.70 -27.92
C GLN A 169 -7.95 -6.18 -29.15
N GLY A 170 -7.74 -5.53 -30.31
CA GLY A 170 -8.46 -5.88 -31.54
C GLY A 170 -8.22 -7.30 -32.06
N ASP A 171 -7.20 -8.00 -31.56
CA ASP A 171 -6.88 -9.39 -31.89
C ASP A 171 -7.43 -10.42 -30.87
N GLY A 172 -8.24 -9.97 -29.91
CA GLY A 172 -8.86 -10.81 -28.87
C GLY A 172 -7.94 -11.11 -27.67
N ARG A 173 -6.71 -10.62 -27.66
CA ARG A 173 -5.81 -10.71 -26.48
C ARG A 173 -6.15 -9.64 -25.46
N TYR A 174 -5.67 -9.83 -24.23
CA TYR A 174 -5.87 -8.87 -23.14
C TYR A 174 -4.56 -8.30 -22.64
N ILE A 175 -4.46 -6.97 -22.62
CA ILE A 175 -3.35 -6.28 -21.95
C ILE A 175 -3.67 -6.14 -20.46
N GLN A 176 -2.76 -6.62 -19.61
CA GLN A 176 -2.83 -6.44 -18.16
C GLN A 176 -2.04 -5.20 -17.74
N MET A 177 -2.72 -4.23 -17.14
CA MET A 177 -2.09 -3.05 -16.54
C MET A 177 -2.37 -3.00 -15.04
N SER A 178 -1.37 -2.56 -14.28
CA SER A 178 -1.41 -2.39 -12.82
C SER A 178 -0.90 -1.00 -12.46
N ASP A 179 -1.04 -0.60 -11.19
CA ASP A 179 -0.86 0.78 -10.71
C ASP A 179 -1.96 1.74 -11.18
N SER A 180 -2.69 2.28 -10.22
CA SER A 180 -3.84 3.16 -10.49
C SER A 180 -3.50 4.41 -11.34
N SER A 181 -2.31 5.00 -11.16
CA SER A 181 -1.90 6.18 -11.89
C SER A 181 -1.45 5.85 -13.31
N ALA A 182 -0.73 4.73 -13.50
CA ALA A 182 -0.35 4.23 -14.81
C ALA A 182 -1.58 3.83 -15.63
N ILE A 183 -2.57 3.16 -15.02
CA ILE A 183 -3.86 2.83 -15.64
C ILE A 183 -4.54 4.10 -16.18
N ILE A 184 -4.68 5.12 -15.35
CA ILE A 184 -5.32 6.39 -15.73
C ILE A 184 -4.54 7.06 -16.87
N SER A 185 -3.20 7.08 -16.79
CA SER A 185 -2.36 7.69 -17.83
C SER A 185 -2.44 6.95 -19.16
N LEU A 186 -2.43 5.60 -19.14
CA LEU A 186 -2.60 4.78 -20.33
C LEU A 186 -3.94 5.08 -21.02
N LEU A 187 -5.03 5.02 -20.26
CA LEU A 187 -6.38 5.24 -20.80
C LEU A 187 -6.56 6.68 -21.28
N ALA A 188 -6.06 7.67 -20.54
CA ALA A 188 -6.10 9.08 -20.97
C ALA A 188 -5.28 9.33 -22.25
N SER A 189 -4.13 8.66 -22.39
CA SER A 189 -3.30 8.74 -23.61
C SER A 189 -4.03 8.11 -24.81
N TYR A 190 -4.68 6.96 -24.60
CA TYR A 190 -5.49 6.30 -25.63
C TYR A 190 -6.71 7.13 -26.05
N LEU A 191 -7.41 7.78 -25.10
CA LEU A 191 -8.56 8.63 -25.43
C LEU A 191 -8.17 9.85 -26.27
N ASN A 192 -6.92 10.31 -26.16
CA ASN A 192 -6.39 11.37 -26.99
C ASN A 192 -6.06 10.90 -28.42
N ASP A 193 -5.49 9.71 -28.55
CA ASP A 193 -5.17 9.10 -29.83
C ASP A 193 -5.70 7.66 -29.93
N LYS A 194 -6.94 7.53 -30.41
CA LYS A 194 -7.63 6.24 -30.54
C LYS A 194 -7.12 5.38 -31.71
N GLU A 195 -6.24 5.93 -32.55
CA GLU A 195 -5.65 5.19 -33.68
C GLU A 195 -4.55 4.23 -33.21
N THR A 196 -3.84 4.58 -32.14
CA THR A 196 -2.78 3.73 -31.60
C THR A 196 -3.39 2.60 -30.76
N ASP A 197 -2.95 1.36 -31.01
CA ASP A 197 -3.34 0.20 -30.20
C ASP A 197 -2.94 0.39 -28.72
N ILE A 198 -3.86 0.03 -27.82
CA ILE A 198 -3.66 0.23 -26.38
C ILE A 198 -2.49 -0.61 -25.84
N GLY A 199 -2.21 -1.78 -26.42
CA GLY A 199 -1.08 -2.62 -26.05
C GLY A 199 0.27 -2.02 -26.44
N GLU A 200 0.34 -1.33 -27.59
CA GLU A 200 1.53 -0.56 -27.96
C GLU A 200 1.74 0.63 -27.02
N LEU A 201 0.67 1.35 -26.66
CA LEU A 201 0.74 2.42 -25.66
C LEU A 201 1.17 1.90 -24.28
N ALA A 202 0.71 0.71 -23.89
CA ALA A 202 1.05 0.11 -22.61
C ALA A 202 2.56 -0.15 -22.47
N LYS A 203 3.29 -0.44 -23.56
CA LYS A 203 4.75 -0.64 -23.54
C LYS A 203 5.51 0.60 -23.06
N PHE A 204 4.92 1.79 -23.17
CA PHE A 204 5.52 3.00 -22.62
C PHE A 204 5.46 3.05 -21.09
N TYR A 205 4.72 2.17 -20.41
CA TYR A 205 4.64 2.12 -18.94
C TYR A 205 5.24 0.82 -18.38
N PRO A 206 6.55 0.55 -18.58
CA PRO A 206 7.18 -0.65 -18.05
C PRO A 206 7.36 -0.57 -16.53
N MET A 207 7.30 -1.71 -15.86
CA MET A 207 7.78 -1.82 -14.49
C MET A 207 9.30 -1.84 -14.49
N ILE A 208 9.92 -0.97 -13.70
CA ILE A 208 11.37 -0.82 -13.58
C ILE A 208 11.80 -1.21 -12.17
N SER A 209 12.81 -2.07 -12.06
CA SER A 209 13.40 -2.40 -10.75
C SER A 209 14.36 -1.33 -10.24
N TYR A 210 14.25 -0.99 -8.96
CA TYR A 210 15.17 -0.11 -8.25
C TYR A 210 15.37 -0.60 -6.80
N PHE A 211 16.45 -0.19 -6.14
CA PHE A 211 16.66 -0.45 -4.72
C PHE A 211 16.20 0.77 -3.91
N ASP A 212 15.42 0.50 -2.88
CA ASP A 212 14.99 1.49 -1.88
C ASP A 212 16.15 1.83 -0.93
N ASP A 213 16.02 2.87 -0.09
CA ASP A 213 17.04 3.29 0.89
C ASP A 213 17.40 2.17 1.90
N ASP A 214 16.53 1.16 2.01
CA ASP A 214 16.67 -0.05 2.82
C ASP A 214 17.40 -1.21 2.09
N ASP A 215 18.01 -0.99 0.92
CA ASP A 215 18.55 -2.02 0.02
C ASP A 215 17.52 -3.10 -0.35
N LYS A 216 16.25 -2.71 -0.44
CA LYS A 216 15.15 -3.60 -0.85
C LYS A 216 14.83 -3.37 -2.31
N LYS A 217 14.91 -4.43 -3.13
CA LYS A 217 14.46 -4.38 -4.53
C LYS A 217 12.96 -4.10 -4.59
N ARG A 218 12.59 -3.02 -5.28
CA ARG A 218 11.22 -2.58 -5.58
C ARG A 218 11.01 -2.59 -7.08
N LEU A 219 9.74 -2.70 -7.48
CA LEU A 219 9.28 -2.54 -8.86
C LEU A 219 8.28 -1.39 -8.87
N ASP A 220 8.48 -0.40 -9.74
CA ASP A 220 7.54 0.70 -9.94
C ASP A 220 7.54 1.17 -11.40
N ILE A 221 6.46 1.84 -11.80
CA ILE A 221 6.32 2.45 -13.12
C ILE A 221 6.73 3.93 -12.99
N MET A 222 7.96 4.23 -13.39
CA MET A 222 8.57 5.56 -13.16
C MET A 222 7.82 6.69 -13.87
N ASN A 223 7.22 6.42 -15.01
CA ASN A 223 6.50 7.40 -15.82
C ASN A 223 4.98 7.30 -15.70
N LYS A 224 4.46 6.71 -14.61
CA LYS A 224 3.02 6.53 -14.37
C LYS A 224 2.18 7.80 -14.40
N TYR A 225 2.77 8.98 -14.21
CA TYR A 225 2.07 10.27 -14.29
C TYR A 225 2.20 10.96 -15.65
N PHE A 226 2.98 10.43 -16.60
CA PHE A 226 3.16 11.03 -17.92
C PHE A 226 2.11 10.52 -18.89
N LEU A 227 1.58 11.43 -19.71
CA LEU A 227 0.68 11.10 -20.81
C LEU A 227 1.50 10.98 -22.10
N MET A 228 1.29 9.90 -22.84
CA MET A 228 2.05 9.58 -24.05
C MET A 228 1.28 10.08 -25.27
N TYR A 229 1.48 11.35 -25.61
CA TYR A 229 0.80 11.98 -26.75
C TYR A 229 1.46 11.74 -28.12
N GLN A 230 2.64 11.10 -28.13
CA GLN A 230 3.45 10.93 -29.35
C GLN A 230 3.53 12.26 -30.13
N ASP A 231 3.17 12.27 -31.41
CA ASP A 231 3.16 13.47 -32.26
C ASP A 231 1.88 14.32 -32.14
N LYS A 232 0.85 13.84 -31.44
CA LYS A 232 -0.49 14.45 -31.36
C LYS A 232 -0.72 15.14 -30.01
N THR A 233 0.17 16.05 -29.64
CA THR A 233 0.02 16.81 -28.39
C THR A 233 -1.16 17.80 -28.49
N PRO A 234 -2.12 17.78 -27.55
CA PRO A 234 -3.24 18.71 -27.57
C PRO A 234 -2.79 20.17 -27.40
N LYS A 235 -3.37 21.09 -28.18
CA LYS A 235 -3.04 22.53 -28.11
C LYS A 235 -3.26 23.16 -26.72
N HIS A 236 -4.17 22.59 -25.92
CA HIS A 236 -4.47 23.05 -24.57
C HIS A 236 -3.55 22.46 -23.50
N ALA A 237 -2.75 21.44 -23.83
CA ALA A 237 -1.88 20.73 -22.89
C ALA A 237 -0.50 21.39 -22.83
N THR A 238 -0.43 22.62 -22.31
CA THR A 238 0.85 23.32 -22.13
C THR A 238 1.74 22.57 -21.12
N ARG A 239 3.06 22.73 -21.25
CA ARG A 239 4.04 22.10 -20.34
C ARG A 239 3.74 22.38 -18.87
N GLU A 240 3.38 23.62 -18.54
CA GLU A 240 3.06 24.06 -17.19
C GLU A 240 1.80 23.37 -16.63
N ILE A 241 0.74 23.25 -17.44
CA ILE A 241 -0.49 22.55 -17.03
C ILE A 241 -0.20 21.07 -16.74
N GLN A 242 0.58 20.42 -17.62
CA GLN A 242 0.96 19.02 -17.42
C GLN A 242 1.86 18.83 -16.20
N GLU A 243 2.83 19.71 -15.96
CA GLU A 243 3.69 19.67 -14.77
C GLU A 243 2.88 19.86 -13.49
N ASN A 244 1.93 20.81 -13.48
CA ASN A 244 1.05 21.04 -12.34
C ASN A 244 0.12 19.83 -12.10
N GLU A 245 -0.46 19.27 -13.15
CA GLU A 245 -1.28 18.05 -13.04
C GLU A 245 -0.45 16.90 -12.45
N ARG A 246 0.77 16.64 -12.98
CA ARG A 246 1.66 15.59 -12.46
C ARG A 246 2.03 15.79 -11.00
N LYS A 247 2.33 17.03 -10.59
CA LYS A 247 2.63 17.40 -9.21
C LYS A 247 1.50 16.99 -8.28
N TRP A 248 0.26 17.32 -8.62
CA TRP A 248 -0.90 17.04 -7.78
C TRP A 248 -1.34 15.57 -7.80
N ARG A 249 -1.19 14.88 -8.94
CA ARG A 249 -1.38 13.42 -9.02
C ARG A 249 -0.37 12.68 -8.12
N THR A 250 0.89 13.13 -8.16
CA THR A 250 1.94 12.58 -7.28
C THR A 250 1.61 12.84 -5.81
N TRP A 251 1.20 14.07 -5.48
CA TRP A 251 0.82 14.45 -4.11
C TRP A 251 -0.37 13.64 -3.58
N ALA A 252 -1.36 13.35 -4.41
CA ALA A 252 -2.50 12.51 -4.03
C ALA A 252 -2.03 11.11 -3.58
N ASP A 253 -1.13 10.50 -4.35
CA ASP A 253 -0.65 9.14 -4.11
C ASP A 253 0.41 9.06 -3.00
N SER A 254 1.30 10.05 -2.90
CA SER A 254 2.44 10.04 -1.98
C SER A 254 2.19 10.72 -0.64
N HIS A 255 1.10 11.49 -0.51
CA HIS A 255 0.79 12.21 0.70
C HIS A 255 -0.67 11.99 1.15
N LEU A 256 -1.64 12.38 0.33
CA LEU A 256 -3.05 12.37 0.73
C LEU A 256 -3.55 10.97 1.14
N VAL A 257 -3.23 9.93 0.34
CA VAL A 257 -3.60 8.54 0.64
C VAL A 257 -3.09 8.08 2.02
N HIS A 258 -1.89 8.51 2.41
CA HIS A 258 -1.29 8.11 3.69
C HIS A 258 -1.97 8.76 4.90
N LEU A 259 -2.81 9.77 4.69
CA LEU A 259 -3.63 10.38 5.75
C LEU A 259 -4.95 9.63 5.97
N ILE A 260 -5.44 8.86 5.00
CA ILE A 260 -6.76 8.19 5.10
C ILE A 260 -6.77 7.14 6.21
N SER A 261 -5.88 6.15 6.16
CA SER A 261 -5.89 5.04 7.13
C SER A 261 -5.70 5.49 8.58
N PRO A 262 -4.72 6.37 8.91
CA PRO A 262 -4.58 6.89 10.27
C PRO A 262 -5.82 7.65 10.78
N ASN A 263 -6.58 8.30 9.90
CA ASN A 263 -7.77 9.08 10.27
C ASN A 263 -9.03 8.21 10.40
N CYS A 264 -9.26 7.25 9.51
CA CYS A 264 -10.41 6.35 9.57
C CYS A 264 -10.29 5.30 10.69
N TYR A 265 -9.06 4.94 11.09
CA TYR A 265 -8.81 3.91 12.11
C TYR A 265 -8.19 4.49 13.39
N ARG A 266 -8.51 5.75 13.73
CA ARG A 266 -7.90 6.46 14.86
C ARG A 266 -8.27 5.83 16.20
N THR A 267 -9.54 5.49 16.37
CA THR A 267 -10.11 4.80 17.54
C THR A 267 -10.71 3.47 17.12
N LEU A 268 -10.94 2.55 18.08
CA LEU A 268 -11.56 1.26 17.76
C LEU A 268 -13.01 1.43 17.28
N SER A 269 -13.71 2.45 17.78
CA SER A 269 -15.07 2.79 17.34
C SER A 269 -15.09 3.26 15.88
N GLU A 270 -14.24 4.24 15.53
CA GLU A 270 -14.09 4.72 14.15
C GLU A 270 -13.66 3.60 13.21
N ALA A 271 -12.77 2.71 13.68
CA ALA A 271 -12.34 1.57 12.87
C ALA A 271 -13.49 0.58 12.61
N ARG A 272 -14.31 0.28 13.62
CA ARG A 272 -15.46 -0.60 13.46
C ARG A 272 -16.51 0.01 12.53
N GLU A 273 -16.81 1.30 12.70
CA GLU A 273 -17.70 2.07 11.83
C GLU A 273 -17.22 2.04 10.37
N THR A 274 -15.93 2.31 10.14
CA THR A 274 -15.32 2.24 8.81
C THR A 274 -15.46 0.85 8.19
N PHE A 275 -15.25 -0.22 8.96
CA PHE A 275 -15.42 -1.60 8.45
C PHE A 275 -16.89 -1.97 8.22
N GLU A 276 -17.81 -1.49 9.05
CA GLU A 276 -19.26 -1.64 8.81
C GLU A 276 -19.65 -0.93 7.51
N TRP A 277 -19.13 0.28 7.27
CA TRP A 277 -19.30 0.98 6.00
C TRP A 277 -18.69 0.20 4.82
N PHE A 278 -17.48 -0.33 4.96
CA PHE A 278 -16.84 -1.13 3.91
C PHE A 278 -17.65 -2.37 3.55
N SER A 279 -18.21 -3.04 4.57
CA SER A 279 -19.11 -4.16 4.37
C SER A 279 -20.35 -3.76 3.57
N LYS A 280 -20.92 -2.59 3.86
CA LYS A 280 -22.12 -2.09 3.17
C LYS A 280 -21.80 -1.65 1.74
N ALA A 281 -20.75 -0.84 1.56
CA ALA A 281 -20.34 -0.33 0.26
C ALA A 281 -19.88 -1.46 -0.68
N GLY A 282 -19.14 -2.43 -0.15
CA GLY A 282 -18.69 -3.62 -0.87
C GLY A 282 -19.76 -4.69 -1.10
N GLU A 283 -20.99 -4.48 -0.61
CA GLU A 283 -22.10 -5.45 -0.70
C GLU A 283 -21.69 -6.83 -0.16
N TRP A 284 -20.89 -6.88 0.91
CA TRP A 284 -20.36 -8.14 1.47
C TRP A 284 -21.45 -9.07 2.00
N ASP A 285 -22.62 -8.53 2.31
CA ASP A 285 -23.82 -9.29 2.69
C ASP A 285 -24.36 -10.16 1.56
N ILE A 286 -24.10 -9.81 0.30
CA ILE A 286 -24.48 -10.60 -0.88
C ILE A 286 -23.48 -11.73 -1.15
N TYR A 287 -22.19 -11.49 -0.85
CA TYR A 287 -21.10 -12.39 -1.24
C TYR A 287 -20.63 -13.32 -0.11
N PHE A 288 -20.77 -12.92 1.15
CA PHE A 288 -20.26 -13.64 2.31
C PHE A 288 -21.37 -13.94 3.33
N PRO A 289 -21.34 -15.12 3.98
CA PRO A 289 -22.21 -15.42 5.10
C PRO A 289 -22.08 -14.38 6.23
N LYS A 290 -23.19 -14.12 6.94
CA LYS A 290 -23.25 -13.11 8.00
C LYS A 290 -22.13 -13.27 9.06
N TRP A 291 -21.84 -14.50 9.48
CA TRP A 291 -20.81 -14.76 10.48
C TRP A 291 -19.39 -14.41 10.00
N GLU A 292 -19.08 -14.69 8.73
CA GLU A 292 -17.79 -14.41 8.12
C GLU A 292 -17.61 -12.90 7.96
N ARG A 293 -18.66 -12.23 7.50
CA ARG A 293 -18.71 -10.77 7.43
C ARG A 293 -18.53 -10.12 8.80
N ASP A 294 -19.27 -10.57 9.82
CA ASP A 294 -19.16 -10.01 11.17
C ASP A 294 -17.77 -10.27 11.79
N LEU A 295 -17.13 -11.42 11.47
CA LEU A 295 -15.74 -11.70 11.82
C LEU A 295 -14.78 -10.74 11.11
N MET A 296 -14.91 -10.57 9.80
CA MET A 296 -14.09 -9.66 8.99
C MET A 296 -14.18 -8.22 9.49
N VAL A 297 -15.38 -7.75 9.84
CA VAL A 297 -15.60 -6.40 10.37
C VAL A 297 -14.90 -6.23 11.71
N ASN A 298 -15.15 -7.11 12.68
CA ASN A 298 -14.61 -6.92 14.03
C ASN A 298 -13.09 -7.18 14.11
N VAL A 299 -12.62 -8.28 13.53
CA VAL A 299 -11.19 -8.64 13.54
C VAL A 299 -10.40 -7.71 12.61
N GLY A 300 -10.95 -7.37 11.44
CA GLY A 300 -10.35 -6.43 10.51
C GLY A 300 -10.22 -5.03 11.12
N ALA A 301 -11.27 -4.53 11.78
CA ALA A 301 -11.23 -3.25 12.48
C ALA A 301 -10.17 -3.21 13.57
N PHE A 302 -10.07 -4.27 14.39
CA PHE A 302 -9.04 -4.35 15.43
C PHE A 302 -7.62 -4.39 14.85
N ALA A 303 -7.40 -5.21 13.80
CA ALA A 303 -6.12 -5.29 13.11
C ALA A 303 -5.71 -3.94 12.49
N MET A 304 -6.64 -3.29 11.78
CA MET A 304 -6.38 -2.00 11.15
C MET A 304 -6.19 -0.87 12.15
N TRP A 305 -6.88 -0.89 13.29
CA TRP A 305 -6.59 0.03 14.40
C TRP A 305 -5.16 -0.14 14.92
N GLY A 306 -4.66 -1.37 15.06
CA GLY A 306 -3.26 -1.62 15.44
C GLY A 306 -2.28 -1.15 14.36
N ILE A 307 -2.54 -1.48 13.10
CA ILE A 307 -1.71 -1.07 11.94
C ILE A 307 -1.71 0.46 11.79
N SER A 308 -2.81 1.14 12.02
CA SER A 308 -2.91 2.60 11.89
C SER A 308 -1.96 3.32 12.84
N LYS A 309 -1.77 2.79 14.07
CA LYS A 309 -0.78 3.33 15.02
C LYS A 309 0.66 3.14 14.54
N ILE A 310 0.95 2.03 13.87
CA ILE A 310 2.27 1.78 13.27
C ILE A 310 2.51 2.74 12.09
N ILE A 311 1.51 2.90 11.22
CA ILE A 311 1.56 3.84 10.07
C ILE A 311 1.74 5.27 10.59
N LYS A 312 0.98 5.69 11.60
CA LYS A 312 1.11 7.01 12.25
C LYS A 312 2.54 7.28 12.69
N ARG A 313 3.19 6.32 13.37
CA ARG A 313 4.59 6.42 13.78
C ARG A 313 5.56 6.46 12.61
N ARG A 314 5.35 5.61 11.59
CA ARG A 314 6.22 5.53 10.40
C ARG A 314 6.21 6.83 9.59
N HIS A 315 5.07 7.48 9.47
CA HIS A 315 4.91 8.74 8.72
C HIS A 315 5.09 9.99 9.59
N GLY A 316 5.51 9.87 10.85
CA GLY A 316 5.80 11.01 11.73
C GLY A 316 4.58 11.90 12.03
N LEU A 317 3.37 11.36 11.98
CA LEU A 317 2.15 12.12 12.22
C LEU A 317 2.02 12.48 13.71
N SER A 318 1.65 13.72 14.01
CA SER A 318 1.44 14.22 15.38
C SER A 318 0.24 13.54 16.05
N ASP A 319 0.02 13.82 17.34
CA ASP A 319 -1.02 13.12 18.09
C ASP A 319 -2.44 13.39 17.59
N ASP A 320 -2.67 14.61 17.11
CA ASP A 320 -3.88 14.97 16.40
C ASP A 320 -3.76 14.66 14.90
N VAL A 321 -4.18 13.46 14.52
CA VAL A 321 -4.14 12.99 13.13
C VAL A 321 -5.11 13.78 12.24
N ARG A 322 -6.13 14.43 12.83
CA ARG A 322 -7.18 15.14 12.11
C ARG A 322 -6.69 16.49 11.58
N SER A 323 -5.86 17.21 12.32
CA SER A 323 -5.23 18.43 11.81
C SER A 323 -4.45 18.18 10.52
N HIS A 324 -3.67 17.08 10.41
CA HIS A 324 -2.92 16.77 9.19
C HIS A 324 -3.79 16.60 7.95
N ILE A 325 -4.97 15.96 8.08
CA ILE A 325 -5.88 15.84 6.94
C ILE A 325 -6.56 17.18 6.63
N TYR A 326 -6.89 17.99 7.64
CA TYR A 326 -7.43 19.34 7.41
C TYR A 326 -6.42 20.22 6.69
N ASP A 327 -5.17 20.26 7.15
CA ASP A 327 -4.08 21.00 6.51
C ASP A 327 -3.86 20.55 5.06
N ALA A 328 -3.94 19.25 4.79
CA ALA A 328 -3.81 18.71 3.44
C ALA A 328 -4.97 19.13 2.53
N LEU A 329 -6.20 19.16 3.06
CA LEU A 329 -7.39 19.59 2.34
C LEU A 329 -7.39 21.11 2.10
N ASP A 330 -7.00 21.90 3.09
CA ASP A 330 -6.87 23.36 2.99
C ASP A 330 -5.73 23.76 2.05
N LYS A 331 -4.65 22.97 1.99
CA LYS A 331 -3.60 23.14 0.98
C LYS A 331 -4.14 22.94 -0.44
N TRP A 332 -5.03 21.97 -0.65
CA TRP A 332 -5.64 21.71 -1.95
C TRP A 332 -6.62 22.83 -2.34
N THR A 333 -7.57 23.18 -1.46
CA THR A 333 -8.54 24.26 -1.71
C THR A 333 -7.86 25.61 -1.84
N GLY A 334 -6.86 25.90 -1.01
CA GLY A 334 -6.06 27.12 -1.09
C GLY A 334 -5.29 27.26 -2.42
N GLU A 335 -4.89 26.16 -3.05
CA GLU A 335 -4.31 26.21 -4.40
C GLU A 335 -5.36 26.57 -5.46
N LEU A 336 -6.57 26.01 -5.37
CA LEU A 336 -7.68 26.34 -6.27
C LEU A 336 -8.07 27.81 -6.16
N GLU A 337 -8.13 28.33 -4.93
CA GLU A 337 -8.42 29.75 -4.64
C GLU A 337 -7.35 30.68 -5.19
N LYS A 338 -6.06 30.36 -5.01
CA LYS A 338 -4.94 31.13 -5.58
C LYS A 338 -5.03 31.24 -7.10
N GLN A 339 -5.40 30.14 -7.76
CA GLN A 339 -5.55 30.11 -9.21
C GLN A 339 -6.90 30.68 -9.68
N LYS A 340 -7.83 30.97 -8.77
CA LYS A 340 -9.21 31.40 -9.04
C LYS A 340 -9.95 30.45 -10.01
N LYS A 341 -9.71 29.15 -9.86
CA LYS A 341 -10.32 28.12 -10.72
C LYS A 341 -11.33 27.30 -9.94
N LYS A 342 -12.37 26.82 -10.64
CA LYS A 342 -13.35 25.89 -10.07
C LYS A 342 -12.72 24.50 -9.84
N PHE A 343 -11.84 24.09 -10.75
CA PHE A 343 -11.10 22.83 -10.71
C PHE A 343 -9.63 23.09 -11.04
N MET A 344 -8.72 22.17 -10.70
CA MET A 344 -7.32 22.28 -11.09
C MET A 344 -7.17 22.30 -12.63
N GLY A 345 -8.07 21.63 -13.34
CA GLY A 345 -8.23 21.67 -14.79
C GLY A 345 -8.89 22.93 -15.37
N GLY A 346 -9.28 23.93 -14.55
CA GLY A 346 -10.00 25.12 -14.99
C GLY A 346 -11.51 24.93 -14.91
N ASP A 347 -12.18 24.89 -16.06
CA ASP A 347 -13.66 24.77 -16.14
C ASP A 347 -14.16 23.33 -15.97
N ARG A 348 -13.27 22.34 -16.16
CA ARG A 348 -13.56 20.91 -15.98
C ARG A 348 -12.47 20.24 -15.15
N PRO A 349 -12.80 19.19 -14.37
CA PRO A 349 -11.82 18.38 -13.67
C PRO A 349 -10.77 17.80 -14.62
N ASN A 350 -9.48 17.93 -14.28
CA ASN A 350 -8.40 17.22 -14.96
C ASN A 350 -8.02 15.93 -14.20
N LEU A 351 -6.94 15.26 -14.60
CA LEU A 351 -6.53 14.01 -13.95
C LEU A 351 -6.08 14.22 -12.50
N ALA A 352 -5.62 15.42 -12.12
CA ALA A 352 -5.30 15.75 -10.74
C ALA A 352 -6.57 15.87 -9.89
N ASP A 353 -7.60 16.58 -10.37
CA ASP A 353 -8.89 16.68 -9.68
C ASP A 353 -9.49 15.29 -9.46
N LEU A 354 -9.51 14.44 -10.50
CA LEU A 354 -10.02 13.06 -10.40
C LEU A 354 -9.18 12.20 -9.47
N SER A 355 -7.86 12.45 -9.41
CA SER A 355 -6.97 11.73 -8.50
C SER A 355 -7.27 12.04 -7.04
N VAL A 356 -7.37 13.32 -6.68
CA VAL A 356 -7.71 13.76 -5.33
C VAL A 356 -9.13 13.34 -4.96
N PHE A 357 -10.08 13.51 -5.89
CA PHE A 357 -11.47 13.12 -5.69
C PHE A 357 -11.59 11.62 -5.44
N GLY A 358 -10.95 10.78 -6.25
CA GLY A 358 -10.96 9.33 -6.06
C GLY A 358 -10.41 8.90 -4.71
N VAL A 359 -9.32 9.53 -4.24
CA VAL A 359 -8.77 9.26 -2.91
C VAL A 359 -9.76 9.63 -1.80
N LEU A 360 -10.38 10.80 -1.85
CA LEU A 360 -11.37 11.23 -0.84
C LEU A 360 -12.69 10.46 -0.92
N ASN A 361 -13.10 10.04 -2.11
CA ASN A 361 -14.31 9.23 -2.30
C ASN A 361 -14.17 7.83 -1.67
N SER A 362 -12.97 7.39 -1.28
CA SER A 362 -12.78 6.14 -0.53
C SER A 362 -13.23 6.20 0.93
N MET A 363 -13.28 7.41 1.50
CA MET A 363 -13.76 7.67 2.86
C MET A 363 -15.17 8.25 2.87
N GLU A 364 -15.79 8.47 1.71
CA GLU A 364 -17.19 8.92 1.63
C GLU A 364 -18.09 7.93 2.36
N GLY A 365 -18.86 8.42 3.34
CA GLY A 365 -19.72 7.62 4.21
C GLY A 365 -19.17 7.37 5.61
N CYS A 366 -17.85 7.45 5.81
CA CYS A 366 -17.24 7.33 7.13
C CYS A 366 -17.40 8.62 7.95
N GLU A 367 -17.36 8.50 9.28
CA GLU A 367 -17.34 9.66 10.19
C GLU A 367 -16.21 10.63 9.84
N THR A 368 -15.06 10.08 9.42
CA THR A 368 -13.90 10.88 9.01
C THR A 368 -14.19 11.88 7.92
N PHE A 369 -14.94 11.46 6.91
CA PHE A 369 -15.29 12.33 5.81
C PHE A 369 -16.30 13.41 6.24
N GLY A 370 -17.24 13.06 7.11
CA GLY A 370 -18.14 14.02 7.72
C GLY A 370 -17.40 15.14 8.47
N ASP A 371 -16.35 14.81 9.21
CA ASP A 371 -15.54 15.82 9.91
C ASP A 371 -14.72 16.67 8.95
N CYS A 372 -14.15 16.09 7.90
CA CYS A 372 -13.44 16.85 6.87
C CYS A 372 -14.36 17.88 6.19
N LEU A 373 -15.61 17.51 5.89
CA LEU A 373 -16.59 18.43 5.30
C LEU A 373 -17.00 19.56 6.25
N LYS A 374 -17.00 19.33 7.57
CA LYS A 374 -17.37 20.34 8.57
C LYS A 374 -16.24 21.31 8.88
N ASN A 375 -14.99 20.82 8.89
CA ASN A 375 -13.83 21.58 9.35
C ASN A 375 -12.99 22.19 8.21
N THR A 376 -13.34 21.92 6.94
CA THR A 376 -12.62 22.46 5.78
C THR A 376 -13.59 22.90 4.69
N ASN A 377 -13.14 23.75 3.77
CA ASN A 377 -13.94 24.21 2.64
C ASN A 377 -13.95 23.24 1.43
N ILE A 378 -13.44 22.01 1.61
CA ILE A 378 -13.33 21.03 0.51
C ILE A 378 -14.69 20.63 -0.10
N GLY A 379 -15.77 20.73 0.68
CA GLY A 379 -17.08 20.19 0.31
C GLY A 379 -17.64 20.79 -0.99
N VAL A 380 -17.41 22.08 -1.25
CA VAL A 380 -17.88 22.74 -2.48
C VAL A 380 -17.20 22.14 -3.71
N TRP A 381 -15.87 22.03 -3.68
CA TRP A 381 -15.11 21.42 -4.78
C TRP A 381 -15.47 19.93 -4.94
N TYR A 382 -15.56 19.19 -3.82
CA TYR A 382 -15.85 17.76 -3.85
C TYR A 382 -17.20 17.46 -4.51
N ASN A 383 -18.26 18.18 -4.10
CA ASN A 383 -19.60 18.00 -4.66
C ASN A 383 -19.65 18.39 -6.14
N ASN A 384 -18.94 19.45 -6.55
CA ASN A 384 -18.83 19.84 -7.95
C ASN A 384 -18.15 18.76 -8.81
N VAL A 385 -17.08 18.13 -8.32
CA VAL A 385 -16.44 17.02 -9.05
C VAL A 385 -17.37 15.81 -9.08
N LYS A 386 -17.98 15.47 -7.93
CA LYS A 386 -18.92 14.34 -7.81
C LYS A 386 -20.08 14.45 -8.81
N GLU A 387 -20.70 15.62 -8.92
CA GLU A 387 -21.78 15.86 -9.88
C GLU A 387 -21.35 15.58 -11.32
N MET A 388 -20.15 16.02 -11.71
CA MET A 388 -19.64 15.78 -13.07
C MET A 388 -19.29 14.31 -13.32
N VAL A 389 -18.75 13.62 -12.31
CA VAL A 389 -18.45 12.18 -12.37
C VAL A 389 -19.75 11.38 -12.48
N ASP A 390 -20.73 11.65 -11.60
CA ASP A 390 -21.99 10.93 -11.53
C ASP A 390 -22.86 11.16 -12.78
N ARG A 391 -22.82 12.35 -13.37
CA ARG A 391 -23.54 12.66 -14.62
C ARG A 391 -23.09 11.80 -15.80
N ASN A 392 -21.81 11.45 -15.85
CA ASN A 392 -21.23 10.69 -16.95
C ASN A 392 -21.10 9.19 -16.62
N ARG A 393 -21.35 8.78 -15.37
CA ARG A 393 -21.31 7.38 -14.93
C ARG A 393 -22.32 6.54 -15.72
N GLY A 394 -21.88 5.36 -16.18
CA GLY A 394 -22.75 4.40 -16.83
C GLY A 394 -23.81 3.81 -15.89
N ASN A 395 -24.90 3.30 -16.47
CA ASN A 395 -25.93 2.60 -15.72
C ASN A 395 -25.35 1.33 -15.08
N LEU A 396 -25.57 1.16 -13.78
CA LEU A 396 -25.11 0.00 -13.03
C LEU A 396 -26.02 -1.20 -13.33
N VAL A 397 -25.44 -2.26 -13.88
CA VAL A 397 -26.06 -3.57 -14.04
C VAL A 397 -25.35 -4.54 -13.09
N ARG A 398 -26.10 -5.11 -12.15
CA ARG A 398 -25.57 -6.08 -11.19
C ARG A 398 -25.66 -7.49 -11.76
N ARG A 399 -24.80 -8.39 -11.29
CA ARG A 399 -24.83 -9.80 -11.71
C ARG A 399 -26.18 -10.48 -11.49
N THR A 400 -26.92 -10.14 -10.45
CA THR A 400 -28.29 -10.67 -10.22
C THR A 400 -29.23 -10.38 -11.39
N ASP A 401 -28.95 -9.32 -12.14
CA ASP A 401 -29.74 -8.82 -13.26
C ASP A 401 -29.12 -9.23 -14.61
N LEU A 402 -27.91 -9.80 -14.59
CA LEU A 402 -27.27 -10.39 -15.76
C LEU A 402 -27.88 -11.78 -15.98
N LEU A 403 -28.65 -11.93 -17.05
CA LEU A 403 -29.08 -13.24 -17.54
C LEU A 403 -27.83 -14.15 -17.64
N PRO A 404 -27.91 -15.42 -17.19
CA PRO A 404 -26.80 -16.34 -17.34
C PRO A 404 -26.40 -16.35 -18.82
N LEU A 405 -25.10 -16.11 -19.07
CA LEU A 405 -24.47 -16.38 -20.37
C LEU A 405 -24.49 -17.89 -20.55
N ASN A 406 -25.66 -18.40 -20.95
CA ASN A 406 -26.01 -19.73 -21.48
C ASN A 406 -27.51 -19.97 -21.18
N ALA A 407 -28.35 -19.60 -22.14
CA ALA A 407 -29.65 -20.23 -22.39
C ALA A 407 -29.63 -20.72 -23.83
#